data_AF-Q3SHY7-F1
#
_entry.id   AF-Q3SHY7-F1
#
_cell.length_a   1.000
_cell.length_b   1.000
_cell.length_c   1.000
_cell.angle_alpha   90.00
_cell.angle_beta   90.00
_cell.angle_gamma   90.00
#
_symmetry.space_group_name_H-M   'P 1'
#
loop_
_entity.id
_entity.type
_entity.pdbx_description
1 polymer ?
#
loop_
_entity_poly.entity_id
_entity_poly.type
_entity_poly.pdbx_seq_one_letter_code
_entity_poly.pdbx_strand_id
1 'polypeptide(L)'
;MNSFTNPSEQGRMAEVVTRIRADANIGRLLQDAGKLKAQDMERVLKLQQKENLRFGEAALKLGLVTEADVRQALSHQFEYPNISTADAKLGPDLIAATDPYGKEAEALRSLRSALLLRWFNDSGRKTLAIGSARPEDGASYLAANLAVLFAQMGRKVLLIDANMRQQRQHTIFNLGNGVGLSDVLGERVPSMQVHTIKPFQTLSVLPAGSPPPNPAELLARPSFGALLAGLETTYDIILIDTAPAQFSSDFQLVTARSGGMLLAARRNVSRLAALADLKEKILFSGAEVVGAVVLN
;
A
#
# COMPACT_ATOMS: atom_id res chain seq x y z
N MET A 1 -37.38 -11.63 42.43
CA MET A 1 -37.62 -11.49 40.97
C MET A 1 -37.94 -10.03 40.71
N ASN A 2 -37.23 -9.22 39.94
CA ASN A 2 -35.95 -9.27 39.24
C ASN A 2 -35.43 -7.81 39.28
N SER A 3 -34.15 -7.61 39.61
CA SER A 3 -33.53 -6.29 39.64
C SER A 3 -33.33 -5.77 38.22
N PHE A 4 -33.96 -4.62 37.93
CA PHE A 4 -33.66 -3.80 36.76
C PHE A 4 -32.21 -3.31 36.86
N THR A 5 -31.33 -3.78 35.97
CA THR A 5 -30.02 -3.15 35.76
C THR A 5 -30.19 -2.05 34.72
N ASN A 6 -29.69 -0.86 35.04
CA ASN A 6 -29.90 0.37 34.28
C ASN A 6 -29.09 0.31 32.95
N PRO A 7 -29.64 0.69 31.77
CA PRO A 7 -28.92 0.62 30.50
C PRO A 7 -27.58 1.39 30.48
N SER A 8 -27.44 2.42 31.30
CA SER A 8 -26.21 3.20 31.49
C SER A 8 -25.11 2.45 32.25
N GLU A 9 -25.47 1.53 33.15
CA GLU A 9 -24.53 0.68 33.88
C GLU A 9 -24.01 -0.46 32.99
N GLN A 10 -24.88 -1.01 32.14
CA GLN A 10 -24.49 -2.04 31.17
C GLN A 10 -23.50 -1.51 30.12
N GLY A 11 -23.71 -0.27 29.63
CA GLY A 11 -22.77 0.40 28.72
C GLY A 11 -21.40 0.67 29.33
N ARG A 12 -21.36 1.19 30.57
CA ARG A 12 -20.10 1.40 31.32
C ARG A 12 -19.37 0.09 31.61
N MET A 13 -20.09 -0.96 31.97
CA MET A 13 -19.50 -2.28 32.24
C MET A 13 -18.90 -2.90 30.97
N ALA A 14 -19.55 -2.76 29.81
CA ALA A 14 -19.03 -3.24 28.53
C ALA A 14 -17.74 -2.50 28.12
N GLU A 15 -17.69 -1.18 28.33
CA GLU A 15 -16.51 -0.35 28.05
C GLU A 15 -15.32 -0.73 28.95
N VAL A 16 -15.58 -0.97 30.24
CA VAL A 16 -14.58 -1.41 31.22
C VAL A 16 -14.05 -2.80 30.88
N VAL A 17 -14.91 -3.76 30.53
CA VAL A 17 -14.49 -5.13 30.16
C VAL A 17 -13.67 -5.13 28.86
N THR A 18 -14.07 -4.31 27.87
CA THR A 18 -13.34 -4.17 26.60
C THR A 18 -11.97 -3.55 26.83
N ARG A 19 -11.89 -2.52 27.68
CA ARG A 19 -10.64 -1.86 28.06
C ARG A 19 -9.69 -2.80 28.82
N ILE A 20 -10.20 -3.57 29.79
CA ILE A 20 -9.40 -4.56 30.53
C ILE A 20 -8.82 -5.64 29.60
N ARG A 21 -9.61 -6.13 28.64
CA ARG A 21 -9.14 -7.09 27.63
C ARG A 21 -8.08 -6.48 26.70
N ALA A 22 -8.27 -5.23 26.29
CA ALA A 22 -7.32 -4.53 25.44
C ALA A 22 -5.98 -4.29 26.16
N ASP A 23 -6.01 -3.88 27.43
CA ASP A 23 -4.83 -3.65 28.25
C ASP A 23 -4.11 -4.97 28.64
N ALA A 24 -4.83 -6.07 28.79
CA ALA A 24 -4.23 -7.39 29.00
C ALA A 24 -3.51 -7.92 27.74
N ASN A 25 -4.04 -7.60 26.54
CA ASN A 25 -3.43 -7.99 25.27
C ASN A 25 -2.13 -7.22 24.98
N ILE A 26 -2.10 -5.90 25.21
CA ILE A 26 -0.90 -5.10 24.90
C ILE A 26 0.30 -5.48 25.78
N GLY A 27 0.07 -5.81 27.06
CA GLY A 27 1.14 -6.25 27.97
C GLY A 27 1.80 -7.56 27.52
N ARG A 28 1.00 -8.52 27.06
CA ARG A 28 1.51 -9.76 26.45
C ARG A 28 2.26 -9.50 25.16
N LEU A 29 1.71 -8.67 24.27
CA LEU A 29 2.37 -8.36 22.99
C LEU A 29 3.73 -7.69 23.18
N LEU A 30 3.86 -6.79 24.15
CA LEU A 30 5.15 -6.18 24.51
C LEU A 30 6.14 -7.21 25.10
N GLN A 31 5.64 -8.20 25.84
CA GLN A 31 6.45 -9.28 26.39
C GLN A 31 6.91 -10.27 25.32
N ASP A 32 6.00 -10.71 24.45
CA ASP A 32 6.27 -11.64 23.34
C ASP A 32 7.24 -11.02 22.33
N ALA A 33 7.16 -9.70 22.11
CA ALA A 33 8.12 -8.95 21.30
C ALA A 33 9.48 -8.69 21.99
N GLY A 34 9.68 -9.19 23.22
CA GLY A 34 10.91 -9.01 24.00
C GLY A 34 11.15 -7.57 24.47
N LYS A 35 10.16 -6.68 24.36
CA LYS A 35 10.27 -5.26 24.70
C LYS A 35 10.00 -4.98 26.18
N LEU A 36 9.26 -5.87 26.85
CA LEU A 36 8.96 -5.77 28.28
C LEU A 36 9.32 -7.08 28.99
N LYS A 37 10.09 -7.00 30.07
CA LYS A 37 10.46 -8.16 30.89
C LYS A 37 9.29 -8.59 31.78
N ALA A 38 9.15 -9.89 32.04
CA ALA A 38 8.11 -10.45 32.90
C ALA A 38 8.07 -9.80 34.30
N GLN A 39 9.25 -9.55 34.89
CA GLN A 39 9.40 -8.93 36.21
C GLN A 39 8.91 -7.47 36.26
N ASP A 40 8.91 -6.76 35.13
CA ASP A 40 8.51 -5.35 35.06
C ASP A 40 6.99 -5.20 34.81
N MET A 41 6.31 -6.28 34.44
CA MET A 41 4.87 -6.30 34.18
C MET A 41 4.05 -5.93 35.42
N GLU A 42 4.44 -6.43 36.59
CA GLU A 42 3.76 -6.12 37.85
C GLU A 42 3.88 -4.62 38.21
N ARG A 43 5.02 -4.00 37.88
CA ARG A 43 5.24 -2.56 38.11
C ARG A 43 4.35 -1.71 37.22
N VAL A 44 4.18 -2.11 35.95
CA VAL A 44 3.28 -1.44 35.00
C VAL A 44 1.83 -1.55 35.48
N LEU A 45 1.37 -2.74 35.87
CA LEU A 45 0.00 -2.96 36.37
C LEU A 45 -0.30 -2.14 37.63
N LYS A 46 0.66 -2.05 38.56
CA LYS A 46 0.51 -1.22 39.78
C LYS A 46 0.36 0.26 39.43
N LEU A 47 1.17 0.78 38.50
CA LEU A 47 1.08 2.19 38.09
C LEU A 47 -0.21 2.46 37.31
N GLN A 48 -0.60 1.54 36.43
CA GLN A 48 -1.84 1.58 35.67
C GLN A 48 -3.06 1.72 36.59
N GLN A 49 -3.14 0.90 37.65
CA GLN A 49 -4.22 0.98 38.63
C GLN A 49 -4.13 2.25 39.49
N LYS A 50 -2.93 2.61 39.95
CA LYS A 50 -2.72 3.78 40.81
C LYS A 50 -3.12 5.09 40.14
N GLU A 51 -2.81 5.23 38.85
CA GLU A 51 -3.00 6.48 38.11
C GLU A 51 -4.10 6.40 37.04
N ASN A 52 -4.82 5.28 36.97
CA ASN A 52 -5.89 5.04 35.99
C ASN A 52 -5.44 5.24 34.52
N LEU A 53 -4.20 4.86 34.21
CA LEU A 53 -3.61 4.96 32.88
C LEU A 53 -3.97 3.74 32.01
N ARG A 54 -3.72 3.82 30.70
CA ARG A 54 -3.64 2.63 29.84
C ARG A 54 -2.32 1.90 30.07
N PHE A 55 -2.25 0.59 29.79
CA PHE A 55 -1.04 -0.18 30.08
C PHE A 55 0.20 0.38 29.34
N GLY A 56 0.06 0.73 28.06
CA GLY A 56 1.14 1.33 27.28
C GLY A 56 1.63 2.67 27.84
N GLU A 57 0.72 3.52 28.33
CA GLU A 57 1.04 4.81 28.95
C GLU A 57 1.80 4.62 30.28
N ALA A 58 1.36 3.65 31.10
CA ALA A 58 2.04 3.29 32.33
C ALA A 58 3.46 2.75 32.05
N ALA A 59 3.63 1.92 31.01
CA ALA A 59 4.92 1.38 30.62
C ALA A 59 5.87 2.48 30.08
N LEU A 60 5.36 3.44 29.30
CA LEU A 60 6.10 4.62 28.84
C LEU A 60 6.54 5.50 30.00
N LYS A 61 5.63 5.77 30.94
CA LYS A 61 5.90 6.60 32.11
C LYS A 61 6.95 6.00 33.04
N LEU A 62 7.04 4.67 33.08
CA LEU A 62 8.09 3.94 33.79
C LEU A 62 9.43 3.85 33.02
N GLY A 63 9.48 4.33 31.78
CA GLY A 63 10.66 4.26 30.91
C GLY A 63 11.04 2.83 30.51
N LEU A 64 10.09 1.88 30.59
CA LEU A 64 10.33 0.46 30.33
C LEU A 64 10.24 0.12 28.84
N VAL A 65 9.51 0.94 28.08
CA VAL A 65 9.28 0.79 26.64
C VAL A 65 9.32 2.17 26.00
N THR A 66 9.60 2.22 24.70
CA THR A 66 9.49 3.46 23.91
C THR A 66 8.12 3.61 23.28
N GLU A 67 7.79 4.81 22.79
CA GLU A 67 6.53 5.04 22.10
C GLU A 67 6.42 4.18 20.84
N ALA A 68 7.56 3.91 20.18
CA ALA A 68 7.64 2.99 19.05
C ALA A 68 7.27 1.54 19.44
N ASP A 69 7.73 1.06 20.60
CA ASP A 69 7.42 -0.30 21.07
C ASP A 69 5.93 -0.45 21.40
N VAL A 70 5.32 0.54 22.07
CA VAL A 70 3.88 0.55 22.36
C VAL A 70 3.06 0.57 21.07
N ARG A 71 3.45 1.40 20.10
CA ARG A 71 2.79 1.47 18.78
C ARG A 71 2.93 0.15 18.01
N GLN A 72 4.08 -0.51 18.09
CA GLN A 72 4.27 -1.82 17.47
C GLN A 72 3.34 -2.87 18.11
N ALA A 73 3.27 -2.95 19.43
CA ALA A 73 2.35 -3.86 20.12
C ALA A 73 0.88 -3.60 19.76
N LEU A 74 0.48 -2.33 19.67
CA LEU A 74 -0.88 -1.96 19.26
C LEU A 74 -1.20 -2.38 17.82
N SER A 75 -0.24 -2.38 16.90
CA SER A 75 -0.48 -2.83 15.52
C SER A 75 -0.88 -4.30 15.44
N HIS A 76 -0.22 -5.16 16.21
CA HIS A 76 -0.55 -6.58 16.33
C HIS A 76 -1.95 -6.78 16.93
N GLN A 77 -2.34 -5.92 17.86
CA GLN A 77 -3.65 -5.98 18.52
C GLN A 77 -4.82 -5.61 17.60
N PHE A 78 -4.61 -4.74 16.61
CA PHE A 78 -5.64 -4.29 15.66
C PHE A 78 -5.51 -4.91 14.26
N GLU A 79 -4.74 -5.99 14.10
CA GLU A 79 -4.46 -6.65 12.81
C GLU A 79 -3.90 -5.69 11.73
N TYR A 80 -3.28 -4.58 12.14
CA TYR A 80 -2.55 -3.72 11.20
C TYR A 80 -1.19 -4.37 10.92
N PRO A 81 -0.89 -4.75 9.66
CA PRO A 81 0.42 -5.30 9.33
C PRO A 81 1.47 -4.17 9.37
N ASN A 82 1.97 -3.87 10.55
CA ASN A 82 3.17 -3.06 10.74
C ASN A 82 4.32 -4.01 10.98
N ILE A 83 5.28 -3.96 10.08
CA ILE A 83 6.39 -4.88 10.06
C ILE A 83 7.59 -4.12 10.59
N SER A 84 8.36 -4.75 11.48
CA SER A 84 9.71 -4.29 11.76
C SER A 84 10.48 -4.30 10.44
N THR A 85 11.07 -3.15 10.07
CA THR A 85 11.91 -2.97 8.88
C THR A 85 13.04 -4.00 8.76
N ALA A 86 13.37 -4.70 9.85
CA ALA A 86 14.38 -5.75 9.90
C ALA A 86 13.96 -7.09 9.26
N ASP A 87 12.65 -7.43 9.25
CA ASP A 87 12.19 -8.76 8.81
C ASP A 87 11.76 -8.81 7.35
N ALA A 88 11.34 -7.67 6.80
CA ALA A 88 11.02 -7.55 5.39
C ALA A 88 12.19 -6.85 4.70
N LYS A 89 12.94 -7.57 3.84
CA LYS A 89 14.00 -7.04 2.99
C LYS A 89 13.45 -6.09 1.90
N LEU A 90 12.56 -5.17 2.26
CA LEU A 90 11.87 -4.24 1.39
C LEU A 90 12.71 -2.98 1.22
N GLY A 91 12.61 -2.34 0.04
CA GLY A 91 13.35 -1.12 -0.25
C GLY A 91 12.91 0.06 0.62
N PRO A 92 13.79 1.05 0.86
CA PRO A 92 13.47 2.25 1.63
C PRO A 92 12.33 3.08 1.01
N ASP A 93 12.09 2.91 -0.29
CA ASP A 93 11.02 3.56 -1.05
C ASP A 93 9.60 3.15 -0.60
N LEU A 94 9.44 2.05 0.15
CA LEU A 94 8.15 1.55 0.63
C LEU A 94 7.76 2.18 1.99
N ILE A 95 7.61 3.50 2.04
CA ILE A 95 7.29 4.24 3.28
C ILE A 95 6.04 3.71 3.99
N ALA A 96 5.03 3.25 3.25
CA ALA A 96 3.81 2.67 3.79
C ALA A 96 4.06 1.39 4.62
N ALA A 97 5.18 0.71 4.37
CA ALA A 97 5.65 -0.45 5.11
C ALA A 97 6.74 -0.08 6.12
N THR A 98 7.67 0.81 5.78
CA THR A 98 8.88 1.10 6.56
C THR A 98 8.70 2.18 7.62
N ASP A 99 7.84 3.17 7.38
CA ASP A 99 7.40 4.18 8.36
C ASP A 99 5.87 4.34 8.30
N PRO A 100 5.10 3.31 8.69
CA PRO A 100 3.65 3.33 8.58
C PRO A 100 3.02 4.45 9.42
N TYR A 101 3.68 4.96 10.45
CA TYR A 101 3.13 6.01 11.30
C TYR A 101 3.59 7.42 10.92
N GLY A 102 4.44 7.53 9.89
CA GLY A 102 4.92 8.78 9.36
C GLY A 102 3.83 9.61 8.71
N LYS A 103 4.07 10.93 8.63
CA LYS A 103 3.15 11.87 7.96
C LYS A 103 2.92 11.51 6.50
N GLU A 104 3.93 10.98 5.83
CA GLU A 104 3.84 10.56 4.42
C GLU A 104 2.93 9.35 4.25
N ALA A 105 3.07 8.32 5.09
CA ALA A 105 2.18 7.17 5.08
C ALA A 105 0.72 7.58 5.35
N GLU A 106 0.47 8.54 6.23
CA GLU A 106 -0.88 9.04 6.50
C GLU A 106 -1.48 9.83 5.31
N ALA A 107 -0.67 10.63 4.63
CA ALA A 107 -1.09 11.30 3.39
C ALA A 107 -1.45 10.27 2.30
N LEU A 108 -0.67 9.21 2.17
CA LEU A 108 -0.95 8.12 1.22
C LEU A 108 -2.20 7.31 1.63
N ARG A 109 -2.50 7.13 2.92
CA ARG A 109 -3.78 6.53 3.37
C ARG A 109 -4.98 7.39 3.05
N SER A 110 -4.83 8.71 3.18
CA SER A 110 -5.86 9.67 2.78
C SER A 110 -6.13 9.57 1.27
N LEU A 111 -5.07 9.50 0.46
CA LEU A 111 -5.18 9.26 -0.98
C LEU A 111 -5.85 7.92 -1.30
N ARG A 112 -5.43 6.82 -0.67
CA ARG A 112 -6.07 5.49 -0.83
C ARG A 112 -7.57 5.57 -0.57
N SER A 113 -7.98 6.25 0.50
CA SER A 113 -9.39 6.39 0.88
C SER A 113 -10.17 7.19 -0.16
N ALA A 114 -9.58 8.26 -0.71
CA ALA A 114 -10.17 9.02 -1.81
C ALA A 114 -10.32 8.17 -3.09
N LEU A 115 -9.32 7.32 -3.40
CA LEU A 115 -9.38 6.41 -4.55
C LEU A 115 -10.46 5.34 -4.40
N LEU A 116 -10.69 4.81 -3.19
CA LEU A 116 -11.81 3.88 -2.94
C LEU A 116 -13.16 4.52 -3.23
N LEU A 117 -13.36 5.76 -2.78
CA LEU A 117 -14.64 6.45 -2.97
C LEU A 117 -14.86 6.87 -4.44
N ARG A 118 -13.81 7.30 -5.13
CA ARG A 118 -13.92 7.87 -6.48
C ARG A 118 -13.74 6.86 -7.60
N TRP A 119 -12.73 6.00 -7.51
CA TRP A 119 -12.31 5.13 -8.61
C TRP A 119 -12.76 3.68 -8.40
N PHE A 120 -12.36 3.08 -7.28
CA PHE A 120 -12.64 1.68 -6.93
C PHE A 120 -13.96 1.52 -6.15
N ASN A 121 -14.98 2.26 -6.57
CA ASN A 121 -16.33 2.21 -5.99
C ASN A 121 -17.19 1.14 -6.67
N ASP A 122 -18.50 1.14 -6.40
CA ASP A 122 -19.45 0.14 -6.91
C ASP A 122 -19.64 0.15 -8.45
N SER A 123 -18.91 1.02 -9.18
CA SER A 123 -18.85 0.98 -10.66
C SER A 123 -18.16 -0.27 -11.23
N GLY A 124 -17.51 -1.07 -10.38
CA GLY A 124 -16.85 -2.32 -10.79
C GLY A 124 -15.46 -2.12 -11.41
N ARG A 125 -14.93 -0.90 -11.45
CA ARG A 125 -13.55 -0.64 -11.87
C ARG A 125 -12.55 -1.26 -10.91
N LYS A 126 -11.62 -2.04 -11.44
CA LYS A 126 -10.56 -2.71 -10.68
C LYS A 126 -9.16 -2.28 -11.07
N THR A 127 -8.98 -1.65 -12.23
CA THR A 127 -7.67 -1.33 -12.79
C THR A 127 -7.43 0.19 -12.78
N LEU A 128 -6.22 0.61 -12.42
CA LEU A 128 -5.80 2.01 -12.44
C LEU A 128 -4.35 2.14 -12.88
N ALA A 129 -4.09 2.96 -13.90
CA ALA A 129 -2.73 3.31 -14.27
C ALA A 129 -2.18 4.42 -13.37
N ILE A 130 -0.88 4.39 -13.12
CA ILE A 130 -0.15 5.42 -12.38
C ILE A 130 0.99 5.87 -13.28
N GLY A 131 1.08 7.19 -13.51
CA GLY A 131 2.03 7.74 -14.45
C GLY A 131 2.47 9.14 -14.07
N SER A 132 3.46 9.64 -14.80
CA SER A 132 4.01 10.97 -14.60
C SER A 132 4.43 11.61 -15.91
N ALA A 133 4.59 12.94 -15.88
CA ALA A 133 5.09 13.66 -17.04
C ALA A 133 6.58 13.37 -17.26
N ARG A 134 7.37 13.39 -16.18
CA ARG A 134 8.82 13.25 -16.24
C ARG A 134 9.30 12.03 -15.46
N PRO A 135 10.52 11.56 -15.76
CA PRO A 135 11.23 10.64 -14.89
C PRO A 135 11.41 11.28 -13.52
N GLU A 136 11.52 10.44 -12.49
CA GLU A 136 11.71 10.89 -11.11
C GLU A 136 10.57 11.71 -10.51
N ASP A 137 9.45 11.92 -11.20
CA ASP A 137 8.21 12.54 -10.65
C ASP A 137 7.49 11.61 -9.65
N GLY A 138 7.97 10.37 -9.47
CA GLY A 138 7.57 9.47 -8.40
C GLY A 138 6.37 8.54 -8.69
N ALA A 139 6.02 8.30 -9.96
CA ALA A 139 4.95 7.37 -10.33
C ALA A 139 5.17 5.95 -9.76
N SER A 140 6.36 5.37 -9.95
CA SER A 140 6.70 4.04 -9.43
C SER A 140 6.63 3.95 -7.90
N TYR A 141 7.11 4.99 -7.21
CA TYR A 141 7.02 5.11 -5.75
C TYR A 141 5.56 5.15 -5.29
N LEU A 142 4.74 5.96 -5.95
CA LEU A 142 3.33 6.11 -5.63
C LEU A 142 2.58 4.79 -5.85
N ALA A 143 2.84 4.11 -6.96
CA ALA A 143 2.24 2.82 -7.29
C ALA A 143 2.57 1.74 -6.27
N ALA A 144 3.85 1.63 -5.89
CA ALA A 144 4.32 0.66 -4.91
C ALA A 144 3.67 0.86 -3.53
N ASN A 145 3.65 2.10 -3.04
CA ASN A 145 3.08 2.40 -1.73
C ASN A 145 1.56 2.26 -1.70
N LEU A 146 0.85 2.66 -2.75
CA LEU A 146 -0.59 2.42 -2.85
C LEU A 146 -0.89 0.92 -2.86
N ALA A 147 -0.09 0.11 -3.55
CA ALA A 147 -0.26 -1.34 -3.57
C ALA A 147 -0.16 -1.95 -2.15
N VAL A 148 0.84 -1.53 -1.38
CA VAL A 148 0.98 -1.91 0.04
C VAL A 148 -0.23 -1.48 0.85
N LEU A 149 -0.67 -0.23 0.72
CA LEU A 149 -1.77 0.32 1.52
C LEU A 149 -3.12 -0.34 1.22
N PHE A 150 -3.37 -0.77 -0.02
CA PHE A 150 -4.54 -1.56 -0.37
C PHE A 150 -4.44 -2.99 0.16
N ALA A 151 -3.26 -3.60 0.08
CA ALA A 151 -3.04 -4.94 0.64
C ALA A 151 -3.20 -4.98 2.16
N GLN A 152 -2.78 -3.92 2.87
CA GLN A 152 -3.03 -3.75 4.31
C GLN A 152 -4.52 -3.67 4.67
N MET A 153 -5.42 -3.36 3.71
CA MET A 153 -6.87 -3.46 3.91
C MET A 153 -7.43 -4.87 3.63
N GLY A 154 -6.56 -5.85 3.38
CA GLY A 154 -6.96 -7.21 3.01
C GLY A 154 -7.44 -7.37 1.57
N ARG A 155 -7.32 -6.34 0.71
CA ARG A 155 -7.65 -6.46 -0.72
C ARG A 155 -6.63 -7.34 -1.43
N LYS A 156 -7.09 -8.15 -2.38
CA LYS A 156 -6.21 -8.83 -3.33
C LYS A 156 -5.70 -7.82 -4.36
N VAL A 157 -4.43 -7.46 -4.24
CA VAL A 157 -3.79 -6.43 -5.05
C VAL A 157 -2.77 -7.05 -6.00
N LEU A 158 -2.80 -6.63 -7.25
CA LEU A 158 -1.73 -6.84 -8.21
C LEU A 158 -1.11 -5.50 -8.60
N LEU A 159 0.21 -5.38 -8.47
CA LEU A 159 0.98 -4.30 -9.06
C LEU A 159 1.71 -4.81 -10.30
N ILE A 160 1.51 -4.15 -11.44
CA ILE A 160 2.17 -4.48 -12.71
C ILE A 160 3.14 -3.36 -13.05
N ASP A 161 4.42 -3.70 -13.28
CA ASP A 161 5.39 -2.77 -13.84
C ASP A 161 5.30 -2.82 -15.37
N ALA A 162 4.56 -1.89 -15.97
CA ALA A 162 4.49 -1.73 -17.42
C ALA A 162 5.55 -0.74 -17.95
N ASN A 163 6.45 -0.22 -17.10
CA ASN A 163 7.57 0.60 -17.53
C ASN A 163 8.75 -0.30 -17.94
N MET A 164 8.65 -0.89 -19.12
CA MET A 164 9.68 -1.79 -19.66
C MET A 164 10.97 -1.05 -20.07
N ARG A 165 10.97 0.28 -20.06
CA ARG A 165 12.11 1.15 -20.43
C ARG A 165 12.99 1.49 -19.22
N GLN A 166 12.35 1.81 -18.10
CA GLN A 166 13.00 2.19 -16.85
C GLN A 166 12.32 1.48 -15.68
N GLN A 167 12.55 0.18 -15.60
CA GLN A 167 11.91 -0.73 -14.65
C GLN A 167 12.33 -0.37 -13.22
N ARG A 168 11.38 -0.30 -12.30
CA ARG A 168 11.65 0.14 -10.92
C ARG A 168 11.04 -0.77 -9.87
N GLN A 169 9.94 -1.46 -10.16
CA GLN A 169 9.20 -2.19 -9.13
C GLN A 169 10.01 -3.38 -8.59
N HIS A 170 10.80 -4.05 -9.43
CA HIS A 170 11.69 -5.11 -8.96
C HIS A 170 12.69 -4.58 -7.92
N THR A 171 13.26 -3.38 -8.12
CA THR A 171 14.18 -2.75 -7.17
C THR A 171 13.45 -2.33 -5.89
N ILE A 172 12.30 -1.67 -6.01
CA ILE A 172 11.51 -1.19 -4.86
C ILE A 172 11.10 -2.35 -3.93
N PHE A 173 10.67 -3.47 -4.51
CA PHE A 173 10.24 -4.66 -3.77
C PHE A 173 11.38 -5.66 -3.52
N ASN A 174 12.61 -5.35 -3.91
CA ASN A 174 13.77 -6.23 -3.80
C ASN A 174 13.53 -7.63 -4.40
N LEU A 175 12.87 -7.63 -5.57
CA LEU A 175 12.68 -8.78 -6.43
C LEU A 175 13.86 -8.76 -7.41
N GLY A 176 14.58 -9.87 -7.56
CA GLY A 176 15.60 -9.96 -8.60
C GLY A 176 15.01 -9.64 -9.98
N ASN A 177 15.87 -9.33 -10.96
CA ASN A 177 15.43 -9.25 -12.34
C ASN A 177 15.07 -10.65 -12.85
N GLY A 178 13.79 -10.88 -13.04
CA GLY A 178 13.23 -12.15 -13.47
C GLY A 178 12.20 -11.99 -14.58
N VAL A 179 11.54 -13.08 -14.90
CA VAL A 179 10.43 -13.14 -15.84
C VAL A 179 9.34 -12.14 -15.43
N GLY A 180 8.83 -11.36 -16.39
CA GLY A 180 7.80 -10.37 -16.12
C GLY A 180 6.84 -10.13 -17.28
N LEU A 181 6.18 -8.97 -17.26
CA LEU A 181 5.14 -8.60 -18.22
C LEU A 181 5.62 -8.70 -19.67
N SER A 182 6.83 -8.23 -19.97
CA SER A 182 7.39 -8.28 -21.33
C SER A 182 7.58 -9.71 -21.84
N ASP A 183 8.01 -10.63 -20.97
CA ASP A 183 8.23 -12.02 -21.31
C ASP A 183 6.89 -12.75 -21.55
N VAL A 184 5.86 -12.40 -20.78
CA VAL A 184 4.49 -12.91 -20.97
C VAL A 184 3.90 -12.40 -22.28
N LEU A 185 3.93 -11.09 -22.54
CA LEU A 185 3.39 -10.51 -23.77
C LEU A 185 4.19 -10.88 -25.03
N GLY A 186 5.47 -11.19 -24.85
CA GLY A 186 6.37 -11.70 -25.87
C GLY A 186 6.30 -13.21 -26.07
N GLU A 187 5.42 -13.92 -25.33
CA GLU A 187 5.24 -15.38 -25.40
C GLU A 187 6.55 -16.17 -25.15
N ARG A 188 7.46 -15.60 -24.35
CA ARG A 188 8.76 -16.20 -24.00
C ARG A 188 8.65 -17.18 -22.83
N VAL A 189 7.51 -17.19 -22.15
CA VAL A 189 7.24 -18.06 -21.02
C VAL A 189 5.87 -18.72 -21.16
N PRO A 190 5.69 -19.96 -20.68
CA PRO A 190 4.44 -20.70 -20.85
C PRO A 190 3.31 -20.18 -19.95
N SER A 191 3.65 -19.48 -18.86
CA SER A 191 2.67 -18.93 -17.93
C SER A 191 3.21 -17.69 -17.22
N MET A 192 2.30 -16.80 -16.83
CA MET A 192 2.61 -15.64 -16.01
C MET A 192 2.98 -16.09 -14.60
N GLN A 193 4.09 -15.56 -14.08
CA GLN A 193 4.51 -15.73 -12.69
C GLN A 193 4.49 -14.36 -12.00
N VAL A 194 3.95 -14.33 -10.78
CA VAL A 194 3.89 -13.12 -9.95
C VAL A 194 4.63 -13.39 -8.64
N HIS A 195 5.21 -12.34 -8.07
CA HIS A 195 5.87 -12.41 -6.78
C HIS A 195 4.89 -12.02 -5.68
N THR A 196 4.57 -12.95 -4.79
CA THR A 196 3.85 -12.63 -3.54
C THR A 196 4.80 -11.91 -2.59
N ILE A 197 4.42 -10.72 -2.15
CA ILE A 197 5.29 -9.87 -1.32
C ILE A 197 5.07 -10.23 0.15
N LYS A 198 6.04 -10.90 0.76
CA LYS A 198 5.98 -11.11 2.21
C LYS A 198 6.28 -9.79 2.93
N PRO A 199 5.50 -9.45 3.98
CA PRO A 199 4.43 -10.22 4.62
C PRO A 199 3.00 -9.87 4.14
N PHE A 200 2.85 -9.05 3.10
CA PHE A 200 1.58 -8.73 2.48
C PHE A 200 1.08 -9.88 1.59
N GLN A 201 0.50 -10.92 2.19
CA GLN A 201 0.06 -12.13 1.46
C GLN A 201 -0.95 -11.85 0.33
N THR A 202 -1.69 -10.75 0.41
CA THR A 202 -2.65 -10.33 -0.62
C THR A 202 -2.05 -9.42 -1.68
N LEU A 203 -0.75 -9.09 -1.61
CA LEU A 203 -0.03 -8.29 -2.60
C LEU A 203 0.80 -9.19 -3.51
N SER A 204 0.51 -9.11 -4.81
CA SER A 204 1.33 -9.68 -5.88
C SER A 204 1.98 -8.58 -6.70
N VAL A 205 3.22 -8.81 -7.16
CA VAL A 205 3.92 -7.93 -8.10
C VAL A 205 4.29 -8.71 -9.36
N LEU A 206 3.88 -8.19 -10.51
CA LEU A 206 4.37 -8.61 -11.82
C LEU A 206 5.44 -7.60 -12.28
N PRO A 207 6.73 -7.94 -12.21
CA PRO A 207 7.79 -7.05 -12.69
C PRO A 207 7.71 -6.87 -14.21
N ALA A 208 8.46 -5.90 -14.73
CA ALA A 208 8.43 -5.59 -16.16
C ALA A 208 9.00 -6.70 -17.04
N GLY A 209 9.95 -7.48 -16.52
CA GLY A 209 10.59 -8.58 -17.23
C GLY A 209 11.80 -8.13 -18.05
N SER A 210 12.28 -9.00 -18.94
CA SER A 210 13.43 -8.69 -19.79
C SER A 210 13.14 -7.46 -20.68
N PRO A 211 14.00 -6.41 -20.72
CA PRO A 211 13.77 -5.24 -21.58
C PRO A 211 13.57 -5.66 -23.05
N PRO A 212 12.40 -5.42 -23.65
CA PRO A 212 12.16 -5.74 -25.05
C PRO A 212 12.66 -4.60 -25.96
N PRO A 213 13.02 -4.89 -27.22
CA PRO A 213 13.37 -3.85 -28.18
C PRO A 213 12.16 -2.98 -28.58
N ASN A 214 10.94 -3.47 -28.36
CA ASN A 214 9.68 -2.90 -28.85
C ASN A 214 8.57 -2.88 -27.77
N PRO A 215 8.71 -2.11 -26.67
CA PRO A 215 7.72 -2.09 -25.58
C PRO A 215 6.31 -1.68 -26.00
N ALA A 216 6.19 -0.62 -26.81
CA ALA A 216 4.90 -0.08 -27.24
C ALA A 216 4.11 -1.11 -28.05
N GLU A 217 4.78 -1.83 -28.93
CA GLU A 217 4.20 -2.86 -29.77
C GLU A 217 3.67 -4.03 -28.94
N LEU A 218 4.34 -4.40 -27.84
CA LEU A 218 3.85 -5.42 -26.91
C LEU A 218 2.60 -4.94 -26.17
N LEU A 219 2.61 -3.71 -25.66
CA LEU A 219 1.47 -3.11 -24.94
C LEU A 219 0.25 -2.87 -25.85
N ALA A 220 0.47 -2.66 -27.15
CA ALA A 220 -0.61 -2.49 -28.12
C ALA A 220 -1.34 -3.80 -28.47
N ARG A 221 -0.76 -4.97 -28.16
CA ARG A 221 -1.33 -6.26 -28.55
C ARG A 221 -2.68 -6.51 -27.87
N PRO A 222 -3.61 -7.21 -28.55
CA PRO A 222 -4.84 -7.69 -27.93
C PRO A 222 -4.60 -8.58 -26.70
N SER A 223 -3.48 -9.32 -26.67
CA SER A 223 -3.09 -10.18 -25.55
C SER A 223 -2.92 -9.41 -24.24
N PHE A 224 -2.49 -8.14 -24.28
CA PHE A 224 -2.40 -7.32 -23.06
C PHE A 224 -3.78 -7.01 -22.48
N GLY A 225 -4.76 -6.66 -23.33
CA GLY A 225 -6.14 -6.45 -22.90
C GLY A 225 -6.77 -7.74 -22.36
N ALA A 226 -6.54 -8.88 -23.03
CA ALA A 226 -7.03 -10.18 -22.58
C ALA A 226 -6.41 -10.60 -21.25
N LEU A 227 -5.11 -10.33 -21.05
CA LEU A 227 -4.41 -10.55 -19.78
C LEU A 227 -5.08 -9.75 -18.66
N LEU A 228 -5.28 -8.44 -18.85
CA LEU A 228 -5.90 -7.60 -17.81
C LEU A 228 -7.32 -8.08 -17.47
N ALA A 229 -8.15 -8.41 -18.46
CA ALA A 229 -9.50 -8.92 -18.23
C ALA A 229 -9.49 -10.23 -17.41
N GLY A 230 -8.54 -11.13 -17.68
CA GLY A 230 -8.37 -12.35 -16.87
C GLY A 230 -7.88 -12.07 -15.44
N LEU A 231 -7.03 -11.06 -15.25
CA LEU A 231 -6.54 -10.67 -13.92
C LEU A 231 -7.64 -10.03 -13.07
N GLU A 232 -8.57 -9.29 -13.68
CA GLU A 232 -9.71 -8.67 -13.00
C GLU A 232 -10.68 -9.69 -12.38
N THR A 233 -10.63 -10.97 -12.79
CA THR A 233 -11.41 -12.05 -12.14
C THR A 233 -10.78 -12.53 -10.84
N THR A 234 -9.49 -12.25 -10.62
CA THR A 234 -8.70 -12.81 -9.51
C THR A 234 -8.34 -11.75 -8.47
N TYR A 235 -8.09 -10.53 -8.91
CA TYR A 235 -7.70 -9.40 -8.07
C TYR A 235 -8.87 -8.44 -7.86
N ASP A 236 -8.87 -7.80 -6.69
CA ASP A 236 -9.81 -6.72 -6.38
C ASP A 236 -9.31 -5.39 -6.94
N ILE A 237 -8.00 -5.20 -6.93
CA ILE A 237 -7.32 -3.96 -7.35
C ILE A 237 -6.08 -4.33 -8.18
N ILE A 238 -5.96 -3.70 -9.35
CA ILE A 238 -4.81 -3.80 -10.24
C ILE A 238 -4.25 -2.40 -10.43
N LEU A 239 -3.02 -2.17 -9.98
CA LEU A 239 -2.28 -0.94 -10.20
C LEU A 239 -1.24 -1.18 -11.29
N ILE A 240 -1.15 -0.28 -12.27
CA ILE A 240 -0.19 -0.40 -13.37
C ILE A 240 0.75 0.80 -13.36
N ASP A 241 2.02 0.57 -13.06
CA ASP A 241 3.08 1.58 -13.17
C ASP A 241 3.48 1.75 -14.65
N THR A 242 3.66 2.99 -15.10
CA THR A 242 3.84 3.32 -16.52
C THR A 242 5.10 4.13 -16.78
N ALA A 243 5.63 4.05 -18.00
CA ALA A 243 6.75 4.88 -18.42
C ALA A 243 6.35 6.37 -18.43
N PRO A 244 7.25 7.30 -18.02
CA PRO A 244 6.97 8.73 -18.07
C PRO A 244 6.64 9.21 -19.48
N ALA A 245 5.69 10.14 -19.58
CA ALA A 245 5.21 10.67 -20.87
C ALA A 245 6.27 11.44 -21.66
N GLN A 246 7.32 11.91 -21.00
CA GLN A 246 8.49 12.53 -21.63
C GLN A 246 9.27 11.56 -22.53
N PHE A 247 9.29 10.26 -22.21
CA PHE A 247 10.11 9.28 -22.91
C PHE A 247 9.37 8.45 -23.94
N SER A 248 8.07 8.26 -23.77
CA SER A 248 7.32 7.37 -24.65
C SER A 248 5.82 7.64 -24.59
N SER A 249 5.10 7.09 -25.57
CA SER A 249 3.63 6.99 -25.58
C SER A 249 3.11 5.70 -24.95
N ASP A 250 3.99 4.83 -24.41
CA ASP A 250 3.64 3.54 -23.81
C ASP A 250 2.54 3.71 -22.74
N PHE A 251 2.60 4.80 -21.96
CA PHE A 251 1.58 5.13 -20.96
C PHE A 251 0.18 5.24 -21.57
N GLN A 252 0.01 5.77 -22.78
CA GLN A 252 -1.30 5.92 -23.42
C GLN A 252 -1.93 4.56 -23.71
N LEU A 253 -1.13 3.58 -24.13
CA LEU A 253 -1.60 2.21 -24.38
C LEU A 253 -2.08 1.55 -23.09
N VAL A 254 -1.34 1.74 -21.99
CA VAL A 254 -1.74 1.25 -20.68
C VAL A 254 -3.00 1.96 -20.20
N THR A 255 -3.05 3.29 -20.29
CA THR A 255 -4.16 4.10 -19.81
C THR A 255 -5.45 3.86 -20.58
N ALA A 256 -5.38 3.65 -21.89
CA ALA A 256 -6.53 3.26 -22.69
C ALA A 256 -7.15 1.93 -22.23
N ARG A 257 -6.32 1.00 -21.73
CA ARG A 257 -6.78 -0.30 -21.21
C ARG A 257 -7.25 -0.23 -19.76
N SER A 258 -6.64 0.61 -18.93
CA SER A 258 -7.06 0.78 -17.52
C SER A 258 -8.30 1.67 -17.37
N GLY A 259 -8.65 2.46 -18.39
CA GLY A 259 -9.76 3.41 -18.37
C GLY A 259 -9.49 4.69 -17.59
N GLY A 260 -8.41 4.75 -16.82
CA GLY A 260 -8.00 5.95 -16.11
C GLY A 260 -6.59 5.91 -15.56
N MET A 261 -6.07 7.09 -15.24
CA MET A 261 -4.74 7.30 -14.71
C MET A 261 -4.71 8.30 -13.56
N LEU A 262 -3.93 7.97 -12.52
CA LEU A 262 -3.51 8.88 -11.46
C LEU A 262 -2.13 9.46 -11.79
N LEU A 263 -2.00 10.79 -11.72
CA LEU A 263 -0.76 11.48 -12.03
C LEU A 263 0.11 11.69 -10.79
N ALA A 264 1.37 11.31 -10.86
CA ALA A 264 2.40 11.73 -9.92
C ALA A 264 3.10 12.99 -10.43
N ALA A 265 3.33 13.92 -9.51
CA ALA A 265 4.09 15.14 -9.73
C ALA A 265 4.95 15.42 -8.50
N ARG A 266 6.04 16.17 -8.66
CA ARG A 266 6.93 16.60 -7.58
C ARG A 266 6.89 18.10 -7.38
N ARG A 267 6.78 18.46 -6.10
CA ARG A 267 6.83 19.84 -5.62
C ARG A 267 8.11 20.51 -6.13
N ASN A 268 7.97 21.73 -6.65
CA ASN A 268 9.07 22.56 -7.15
C ASN A 268 9.90 21.93 -8.29
N VAL A 269 9.48 20.81 -8.88
CA VAL A 269 10.21 20.10 -9.95
C VAL A 269 9.34 19.89 -11.19
N SER A 270 8.12 19.38 -11.04
CA SER A 270 7.22 19.14 -12.17
C SER A 270 6.63 20.45 -12.68
N ARG A 271 6.58 20.60 -14.00
CA ARG A 271 6.05 21.80 -14.66
C ARG A 271 4.56 21.61 -14.96
N LEU A 272 3.75 22.63 -14.65
CA LEU A 272 2.30 22.60 -14.92
C LEU A 272 2.00 22.36 -16.40
N ALA A 273 2.77 22.96 -17.32
CA ALA A 273 2.60 22.74 -18.76
C ALA A 273 2.76 21.26 -19.16
N ALA A 274 3.78 20.58 -18.62
CA ALA A 274 4.00 19.17 -18.92
C ALA A 274 2.90 18.26 -18.36
N LEU A 275 2.33 18.60 -17.19
CA LEU A 275 1.18 17.89 -16.63
C LEU A 275 -0.11 18.16 -17.43
N ALA A 276 -0.29 19.38 -17.94
CA ALA A 276 -1.40 19.72 -18.83
C ALA A 276 -1.31 18.94 -20.15
N ASP A 277 -0.14 18.89 -20.78
CA ASP A 277 0.09 18.10 -22.00
C ASP A 277 -0.16 16.61 -21.77
N LEU A 278 0.27 16.08 -20.61
CA LEU A 278 -0.01 14.69 -20.23
C LEU A 278 -1.52 14.45 -20.06
N LYS A 279 -2.23 15.35 -19.38
CA LYS A 279 -3.68 15.28 -19.22
C LYS A 279 -4.38 15.22 -20.59
N GLU A 280 -4.02 16.09 -21.53
CA GLU A 280 -4.63 16.09 -22.87
C GLU A 280 -4.36 14.77 -23.62
N LYS A 281 -3.14 14.22 -23.52
CA LYS A 281 -2.80 12.91 -24.11
C LYS A 281 -3.58 11.74 -23.50
N ILE A 282 -3.92 11.81 -22.21
CA ILE A 282 -4.75 10.82 -21.53
C ILE A 282 -6.20 10.92 -22.01
N LEU A 283 -6.75 12.15 -22.05
CA LEU A 283 -8.12 12.37 -22.53
C LEU A 283 -8.30 11.92 -23.98
N PHE A 284 -7.29 12.14 -24.82
CA PHE A 284 -7.28 11.67 -26.21
C PHE A 284 -7.36 10.12 -26.32
N SER A 285 -6.91 9.38 -25.31
CA SER A 285 -7.03 7.91 -25.27
C SER A 285 -8.42 7.41 -24.86
N GLY A 286 -9.35 8.31 -24.54
CA GLY A 286 -10.69 7.99 -24.05
C GLY A 286 -10.76 7.65 -22.56
N ALA A 287 -9.66 7.86 -21.82
CA ALA A 287 -9.53 7.54 -20.41
C ALA A 287 -9.69 8.78 -19.50
N GLU A 288 -9.99 8.54 -18.22
CA GLU A 288 -10.13 9.59 -17.21
C GLU A 288 -8.79 9.93 -16.54
N VAL A 289 -8.54 11.22 -16.31
CA VAL A 289 -7.55 11.65 -15.31
C VAL A 289 -8.22 11.69 -13.94
N VAL A 290 -7.92 10.68 -13.11
CA VAL A 290 -8.54 10.50 -11.79
C VAL A 290 -8.15 11.62 -10.83
N GLY A 291 -6.92 12.12 -10.96
CA GLY A 291 -6.39 13.21 -10.16
C GLY A 291 -4.88 13.34 -10.32
N ALA A 292 -4.30 14.24 -9.54
CA ALA A 292 -2.85 14.40 -9.44
C ALA A 292 -2.41 14.43 -7.97
N VAL A 293 -1.25 13.85 -7.69
CA VAL A 293 -0.63 13.77 -6.37
C VAL A 293 0.70 14.50 -6.42
N VAL A 294 0.88 15.46 -5.52
CA VAL A 294 2.11 16.24 -5.41
C VAL A 294 2.98 15.66 -4.29
N LEU A 295 4.01 14.94 -4.70
CA LEU A 295 5.06 14.38 -3.85
C LEU A 295 6.11 15.46 -3.52
N ASN A 296 6.87 15.23 -2.46
CA ASN A 296 7.92 16.18 -2.01
C ASN A 296 9.20 16.11 -2.85
#